data_AF-A0AA48KBM1-F1
#
_entry.id   AF-A0AA48KBM1-F1
#
_cell.length_a   1.000
_cell.length_b   1.000
_cell.length_c   1.000
_cell.angle_alpha   90.00
_cell.angle_beta   90.00
_cell.angle_gamma   90.00
#
_symmetry.space_group_name_H-M   'P 1'
#
loop_
_entity.id
_entity.type
_entity.pdbx_description
1 polymer ?
#
loop_
_entity_poly.entity_id
_entity_poly.type
_entity_poly.pdbx_seq_one_letter_code
_entity_poly.pdbx_strand_id
1 'polypeptide(L)'
;METPAPAEQALQLLFKKLHPHLEDAAHALATQAGPRDLERLHQKLTLACHQASEVLDGLASRAEEPLAGILDTLSANLLPVGGSYQQLLILVQLCLEEAPADLLPFTPAGSAAASGWGKRMVAFLARLEDPAQQARARWAAVDPDLGDECLGDPLD
;
A
#
# COMPACT_ATOMS: atom_id res chain seq x y z
N MET A 1 18.61 12.19 17.56
CA MET A 1 17.41 11.39 17.26
C MET A 1 17.91 10.12 16.61
N GLU A 2 17.71 8.97 17.24
CA GLU A 2 18.08 7.69 16.63
C GLU A 2 17.22 7.45 15.40
N THR A 3 17.83 6.96 14.32
CA THR A 3 17.10 6.56 13.11
C THR A 3 16.28 5.31 13.46
N PRO A 4 14.97 5.25 13.16
CA PRO A 4 14.14 4.09 13.49
C PRO A 4 14.67 2.81 12.82
N ALA A 5 14.42 1.65 13.40
CA ALA A 5 14.80 0.37 12.79
C ALA A 5 14.18 0.22 11.38
N PRO A 6 14.83 -0.48 10.42
CA PRO A 6 14.32 -0.58 9.06
C PRO A 6 12.87 -1.09 8.95
N ALA A 7 12.50 -2.11 9.74
CA ALA A 7 11.12 -2.59 9.81
C ALA A 7 10.13 -1.53 10.31
N GLU A 8 10.53 -0.72 11.30
CA GLU A 8 9.69 0.37 11.78
C GLU A 8 9.53 1.45 10.72
N GLN A 9 10.61 1.79 10.00
CA GLN A 9 10.54 2.73 8.88
C GLN A 9 9.63 2.22 7.75
N ALA A 10 9.67 0.93 7.43
CA ALA A 10 8.80 0.31 6.45
C ALA A 10 7.32 0.41 6.89
N LEU A 11 6.98 0.03 8.13
CA LEU A 11 5.61 0.20 8.63
C LEU A 11 5.17 1.67 8.65
N GLN A 12 6.07 2.58 9.03
CA GLN A 12 5.79 4.01 8.97
C GLN A 12 5.50 4.47 7.54
N LEU A 13 6.29 4.03 6.56
CA LEU A 13 6.09 4.32 5.15
C LEU A 13 4.71 3.83 4.69
N LEU A 14 4.39 2.55 4.92
CA LEU A 14 3.13 1.94 4.51
C LEU A 14 1.92 2.70 5.09
N PHE A 15 1.89 2.96 6.41
CA PHE A 15 0.71 3.56 7.05
C PHE A 15 0.65 5.10 7.02
N LYS A 16 1.78 5.79 6.79
CA LYS A 16 1.79 7.25 6.61
C LYS A 16 1.69 7.67 5.15
N LYS A 17 2.13 6.85 4.21
CA LYS A 17 2.17 7.20 2.78
C LYS A 17 1.14 6.46 1.96
N LEU A 18 1.06 5.12 2.04
CA LEU A 18 0.16 4.35 1.18
C LEU A 18 -1.26 4.26 1.71
N HIS A 19 -1.45 3.98 3.00
CA HIS A 19 -2.78 3.86 3.61
C HIS A 19 -3.71 5.07 3.34
N PRO A 20 -3.24 6.35 3.42
CA PRO A 20 -4.09 7.50 3.05
C PRO A 20 -4.67 7.44 1.64
N HIS A 21 -3.95 6.88 0.65
CA HIS A 21 -4.48 6.77 -0.71
C HIS A 21 -5.64 5.78 -0.80
N LEU A 22 -5.63 4.71 0.02
CA LEU A 22 -6.78 3.80 0.11
C LEU A 22 -7.99 4.50 0.73
N GLU A 23 -7.80 5.31 1.76
CA GLU A 23 -8.91 6.05 2.37
C GLU A 23 -9.46 7.15 1.44
N ASP A 24 -8.58 7.84 0.70
CA ASP A 24 -8.99 8.81 -0.33
C ASP A 24 -9.81 8.12 -1.44
N ALA A 25 -9.39 6.93 -1.89
CA ALA A 25 -10.13 6.13 -2.87
C ALA A 25 -11.50 5.71 -2.35
N ALA A 26 -11.57 5.17 -1.13
CA ALA A 26 -12.83 4.76 -0.51
C ALA A 26 -13.79 5.95 -0.33
N HIS A 27 -13.26 7.11 0.07
CA HIS A 27 -14.05 8.33 0.18
C HIS A 27 -14.59 8.77 -1.18
N ALA A 28 -13.74 8.81 -2.21
CA ALA A 28 -14.13 9.20 -3.56
C ALA A 28 -15.24 8.30 -4.10
N LEU A 29 -15.14 6.98 -3.92
CA LEU A 29 -16.17 6.01 -4.32
C LEU A 29 -17.48 6.22 -3.54
N ALA A 30 -17.41 6.43 -2.22
CA ALA A 30 -18.59 6.69 -1.39
C ALA A 30 -19.31 7.98 -1.78
N THR A 31 -18.57 8.99 -2.26
CA THR A 31 -19.13 10.25 -2.78
C THR A 31 -19.44 10.23 -4.28
N GLN A 32 -19.31 9.07 -4.94
CA GLN A 32 -19.55 8.90 -6.37
C GLN A 32 -18.73 9.87 -7.25
N ALA A 33 -17.43 9.99 -6.94
CA ALA A 33 -16.51 10.84 -7.69
C ALA A 33 -16.48 10.46 -9.19
N GLY A 34 -16.27 11.47 -10.04
CA GLY A 34 -16.24 11.26 -11.48
C GLY A 34 -14.98 10.55 -11.97
N PRO A 35 -14.97 10.04 -13.21
CA PRO A 35 -13.86 9.26 -13.77
C PRO A 35 -12.52 10.00 -13.73
N ARG A 36 -12.50 11.30 -14.04
CA ARG A 36 -11.28 12.14 -13.97
C ARG A 36 -10.69 12.23 -12.57
N ASP A 37 -11.52 12.23 -11.53
CA ASP A 37 -11.05 12.27 -10.15
C ASP A 37 -10.41 10.93 -9.78
N LEU A 38 -11.02 9.82 -10.20
CA LEU A 38 -10.49 8.47 -9.98
C LEU A 38 -9.18 8.23 -10.76
N GLU A 39 -9.08 8.67 -12.02
CA GLU A 39 -7.83 8.65 -12.81
C GLU A 39 -6.70 9.41 -12.11
N ARG A 40 -7.01 10.59 -11.56
CA ARG A 40 -6.02 11.37 -10.80
C ARG A 40 -5.60 10.66 -9.51
N LEU A 41 -6.52 9.98 -8.84
CA LEU A 41 -6.18 9.18 -7.66
C LEU A 41 -5.34 7.95 -8.03
N HIS A 42 -5.62 7.32 -9.17
CA HIS A 42 -4.80 6.25 -9.72
C HIS A 42 -3.36 6.72 -9.92
N GLN A 43 -3.13 7.80 -10.68
CA GLN A 43 -1.79 8.34 -10.93
C GLN A 43 -1.04 8.67 -9.62
N LYS A 44 -1.73 9.24 -8.63
CA LYS A 44 -1.15 9.53 -7.32
C LYS A 44 -0.74 8.26 -6.58
N LEU A 45 -1.59 7.23 -6.59
CA LEU A 45 -1.29 5.95 -5.97
C LEU A 45 -0.10 5.28 -6.67
N THR A 46 -0.08 5.25 -8.00
CA THR A 46 1.03 4.71 -8.80
C THR A 46 2.36 5.38 -8.46
N LEU A 47 2.38 6.71 -8.38
CA LEU A 47 3.58 7.43 -7.95
C LEU A 47 3.99 7.10 -6.51
N ALA A 48 3.03 7.03 -5.59
CA ALA A 48 3.30 6.70 -4.20
C ALA A 48 3.86 5.27 -4.03
N CYS A 49 3.38 4.32 -4.83
CA CYS A 49 3.89 2.95 -4.86
C CYS A 49 5.33 2.89 -5.36
N HIS A 50 5.66 3.58 -6.47
CA HIS A 50 7.03 3.68 -6.96
C HIS A 50 7.97 4.26 -5.89
N GLN A 51 7.59 5.37 -5.27
CA GLN A 51 8.37 6.00 -4.21
C GLN A 51 8.52 5.10 -2.98
N ALA A 52 7.47 4.36 -2.62
CA ALA A 52 7.51 3.45 -1.49
C ALA A 52 8.45 2.27 -1.78
N SER A 53 8.41 1.71 -2.98
CA SER A 53 9.31 0.64 -3.42
C SER A 53 10.78 1.09 -3.35
N GLU A 54 11.13 2.26 -3.88
CA GLU A 54 12.52 2.77 -3.79
C GLU A 54 13.00 2.90 -2.33
N VAL A 55 12.12 3.34 -1.43
CA VAL A 55 12.45 3.44 0.00
C VAL A 55 12.60 2.05 0.62
N LEU A 56 11.76 1.08 0.25
CA LEU A 56 11.84 -0.29 0.73
C LEU A 56 13.14 -0.97 0.27
N ASP A 57 13.56 -0.79 -0.99
CA ASP A 57 14.85 -1.29 -1.49
C ASP A 57 16.03 -0.68 -0.71
N GLY A 58 15.95 0.63 -0.45
CA GLY A 58 16.92 1.33 0.38
C GLY A 58 16.93 0.87 1.84
N LEU A 59 15.82 0.32 2.34
CA LEU A 59 15.74 -0.28 3.67
C LEU A 59 16.28 -1.71 3.68
N ALA A 60 15.95 -2.51 2.66
CA ALA A 60 16.39 -3.89 2.49
C ALA A 60 17.92 -3.99 2.41
N SER A 61 18.56 -3.11 1.63
CA SER A 61 20.03 -3.03 1.52
C SER A 61 20.77 -2.73 2.83
N ARG A 62 20.07 -2.30 3.87
CA ARG A 62 20.61 -2.00 5.20
C ARG A 62 20.12 -2.96 6.28
N ALA A 63 19.25 -3.89 5.93
CA ALA A 63 18.69 -4.88 6.84
C ALA A 63 19.50 -6.18 6.79
N GLU A 64 19.46 -6.94 7.88
CA GLU A 64 19.98 -8.30 7.93
C GLU A 64 18.86 -9.29 7.57
N GLU A 65 19.22 -10.50 7.14
CA GLU A 65 18.25 -11.57 6.92
C GLU A 65 17.60 -12.00 8.25
N PRO A 66 16.30 -12.34 8.25
CA PRO A 66 15.40 -12.49 7.10
C PRO A 66 14.67 -11.19 6.69
N LEU A 67 14.93 -10.07 7.37
CA LEU A 67 14.20 -8.81 7.15
C LEU A 67 14.47 -8.23 5.76
N ALA A 68 15.70 -8.35 5.25
CA ALA A 68 16.04 -7.91 3.90
C ALA A 68 15.12 -8.57 2.86
N GLY A 69 14.98 -9.91 2.88
CA GLY A 69 14.10 -10.62 1.95
C GLY A 69 12.61 -10.26 2.07
N ILE A 70 12.13 -9.98 3.29
CA ILE A 70 10.74 -9.50 3.50
C ILE A 70 10.55 -8.13 2.83
N LEU A 71 11.49 -7.22 3.03
CA LEU A 71 11.43 -5.87 2.46
C LEU A 71 11.53 -5.87 0.93
N ASP A 72 12.39 -6.71 0.36
CA ASP A 72 12.50 -6.91 -1.09
C ASP A 72 11.19 -7.45 -1.68
N THR A 73 10.55 -8.42 -1.00
CA THR A 73 9.26 -8.97 -1.42
C THR A 73 8.16 -7.91 -1.39
N LEU A 74 8.11 -7.11 -0.30
CA LEU A 74 7.15 -6.00 -0.19
C LEU A 74 7.38 -4.95 -1.27
N SER A 75 8.64 -4.62 -1.57
CA SER A 75 8.99 -3.68 -2.64
C SER A 75 8.49 -4.17 -4.00
N ALA A 76 8.78 -5.44 -4.34
CA ALA A 76 8.33 -6.05 -5.59
C ALA A 76 6.81 -6.08 -5.73
N ASN A 77 6.07 -6.35 -4.65
CA ASN A 77 4.61 -6.38 -4.65
C ASN A 77 3.96 -5.01 -4.92
N LEU A 78 4.67 -3.90 -4.66
CA LEU A 78 4.19 -2.54 -4.92
C LEU A 78 4.44 -2.07 -6.37
N LEU A 79 5.14 -2.85 -7.20
CA LEU A 79 5.50 -2.48 -8.57
C LEU A 79 4.84 -3.35 -9.67
N PRO A 80 3.51 -3.53 -9.71
CA PRO A 80 2.89 -4.08 -10.92
C PRO A 80 3.03 -3.06 -12.06
N VAL A 81 3.71 -3.44 -13.13
CA VAL A 81 3.81 -2.62 -14.35
C VAL A 81 2.44 -2.57 -15.04
N GLY A 82 1.86 -1.38 -15.19
CA GLY A 82 0.70 -1.15 -16.05
C GLY A 82 -0.63 -1.76 -15.57
N GLY A 83 -0.81 -1.95 -14.25
CA GLY A 83 -2.07 -2.47 -13.70
C GLY A 83 -3.17 -1.41 -13.64
N SER A 84 -4.43 -1.85 -13.72
CA SER A 84 -5.57 -0.95 -13.56
C SER A 84 -5.70 -0.41 -12.14
N TYR A 85 -6.48 0.65 -11.96
CA TYR A 85 -6.64 1.27 -10.65
C TYR A 85 -7.17 0.30 -9.59
N GLN A 86 -8.12 -0.57 -9.98
CA GLN A 86 -8.65 -1.61 -9.10
C GLN A 86 -7.54 -2.58 -8.64
N GLN A 87 -6.72 -3.07 -9.58
CA GLN A 87 -5.65 -4.00 -9.26
C GLN A 87 -4.63 -3.37 -8.31
N LEU A 88 -4.27 -2.11 -8.55
CA LEU A 88 -3.34 -1.39 -7.69
C LEU A 88 -3.90 -1.18 -6.27
N LEU A 89 -5.18 -0.82 -6.13
CA LEU A 89 -5.84 -0.70 -4.83
C LEU A 89 -5.84 -2.04 -4.07
N ILE A 90 -6.12 -3.14 -4.77
CA ILE A 90 -6.09 -4.48 -4.18
C ILE A 90 -4.69 -4.83 -3.69
N LEU A 91 -3.67 -4.67 -4.54
CA LEU A 91 -2.28 -5.03 -4.21
C LEU A 91 -1.74 -4.21 -3.04
N VAL A 92 -1.96 -2.89 -3.06
CA VAL A 92 -1.54 -2.01 -1.97
C VAL A 92 -2.23 -2.37 -0.66
N GLN A 93 -3.52 -2.70 -0.72
CA GLN A 93 -4.23 -3.11 0.49
C GLN A 93 -3.70 -4.44 1.02
N LEU A 94 -3.50 -5.46 0.18
CA LEU A 94 -2.92 -6.74 0.61
C LEU A 94 -1.55 -6.53 1.28
N CYS A 95 -0.70 -5.66 0.74
CA CYS A 95 0.57 -5.29 1.38
C CYS A 95 0.36 -4.70 2.78
N LEU A 96 -0.67 -3.85 2.97
CA LEU A 96 -0.99 -3.25 4.28
C LEU A 96 -1.61 -4.26 5.26
N GLU A 97 -2.32 -5.27 4.77
CA GLU A 97 -2.91 -6.34 5.58
C GLU A 97 -1.82 -7.30 6.09
N GLU A 98 -0.86 -7.65 5.25
CA GLU A 98 0.16 -8.68 5.52
C GLU A 98 1.40 -8.11 6.22
N ALA A 99 1.92 -6.97 5.77
CA ALA A 99 3.19 -6.42 6.25
C ALA A 99 3.30 -6.24 7.78
N PRO A 100 2.24 -5.89 8.55
CA PRO A 100 2.32 -5.84 10.01
C PRO A 100 2.74 -7.17 10.65
N ALA A 101 2.23 -8.30 10.16
CA ALA A 101 2.57 -9.61 10.72
C ALA A 101 4.05 -9.94 10.51
N ASP A 102 4.60 -9.58 9.35
CA ASP A 102 5.98 -9.87 8.97
C ASP A 102 6.98 -8.88 9.57
N LEU A 103 6.61 -7.59 9.72
CA LEU A 103 7.54 -6.54 10.13
C LEU A 103 7.54 -6.27 11.63
N LEU A 104 6.40 -6.41 12.34
CA LEU A 104 6.32 -6.15 13.78
C LEU A 104 7.32 -6.96 14.63
N PRO A 105 7.62 -8.24 14.32
CA PRO A 105 8.65 -8.99 15.03
C PRO A 105 10.05 -8.35 15.01
N PHE A 106 10.33 -7.50 14.01
CA PHE A 106 11.60 -6.78 13.85
C PHE A 106 11.55 -5.34 14.35
N THR A 107 10.42 -4.92 14.96
CA THR A 107 10.27 -3.57 15.54
C THR A 107 10.54 -3.58 17.04
N PRO A 108 11.14 -2.49 17.59
CA PRO A 108 11.27 -2.35 19.03
C PRO A 108 9.90 -2.39 19.73
N ALA A 109 9.84 -3.08 20.86
CA ALA A 109 8.62 -3.20 21.64
C ALA A 109 8.07 -1.81 22.04
N GLY A 110 6.79 -1.56 21.72
CA GLY A 110 6.12 -0.30 22.05
C GLY A 110 6.25 0.82 21.00
N SER A 111 7.11 0.68 19.97
CA SER A 111 7.24 1.70 18.91
C SER A 111 5.91 2.05 18.23
N ALA A 112 5.11 1.03 17.91
CA ALA A 112 3.81 1.24 17.27
C ALA A 112 2.80 1.92 18.23
N ALA A 113 2.71 1.48 19.49
CA ALA A 113 1.68 1.89 20.44
C ALA A 113 1.70 3.40 20.75
N ALA A 114 2.88 4.01 20.80
CA ALA A 114 3.04 5.43 21.10
C ALA A 114 2.82 6.35 19.88
N SER A 115 2.66 5.80 18.68
CA SER A 115 2.75 6.55 17.44
C SER A 115 1.41 6.76 16.73
N GLY A 116 1.29 7.87 15.98
CA GLY A 116 0.10 8.13 15.16
C GLY A 116 -0.08 7.14 14.01
N TRP A 117 1.01 6.57 13.48
CA TRP A 117 0.94 5.54 12.42
C TRP A 117 0.52 4.18 12.97
N GLY A 118 1.01 3.80 14.15
CA GLY A 118 0.63 2.53 14.78
C GLY A 118 -0.85 2.49 15.18
N LYS A 119 -1.41 3.63 15.62
CA LYS A 119 -2.87 3.74 15.83
C LYS A 119 -3.66 3.54 14.54
N ARG A 120 -3.19 4.07 13.40
CA ARG A 120 -3.81 3.86 12.09
C ARG A 120 -3.75 2.39 11.68
N MET A 121 -2.58 1.76 11.83
CA MET A 121 -2.39 0.34 11.56
C MET A 121 -3.36 -0.53 12.37
N VAL A 122 -3.44 -0.32 13.68
CA VAL A 122 -4.36 -1.09 14.54
C VAL A 122 -5.82 -0.88 14.11
N ALA A 123 -6.23 0.36 13.85
CA ALA A 123 -7.59 0.65 13.41
C ALA A 123 -7.90 0.04 12.03
N PHE A 124 -6.94 0.05 11.12
CA PHE A 124 -7.04 -0.59 9.80
C PHE A 124 -7.22 -2.11 9.95
N LEU A 125 -6.34 -2.78 10.71
CA LEU A 125 -6.39 -4.23 10.92
C LEU A 125 -7.70 -4.66 11.59
N ALA A 126 -8.20 -3.89 12.56
CA ALA A 126 -9.48 -4.17 13.22
C ALA A 126 -10.68 -4.14 12.24
N ARG A 127 -10.63 -3.32 11.17
CA ARG A 127 -11.70 -3.29 10.15
C ARG A 127 -11.73 -4.57 9.31
N LEU A 128 -10.62 -5.30 9.20
CA LEU A 128 -10.53 -6.51 8.37
C LEU A 128 -11.30 -7.71 8.97
N GLU A 129 -11.77 -7.59 10.21
CA GLU A 129 -12.72 -8.55 10.80
C GLU A 129 -14.03 -8.61 10.00
N ASP A 130 -14.40 -7.52 9.30
CA ASP A 130 -15.49 -7.50 8.33
C ASP A 130 -14.97 -7.94 6.94
N PRO A 131 -15.45 -9.06 6.37
CA PRO A 131 -15.05 -9.52 5.03
C PRO A 131 -15.25 -8.47 3.93
N ALA A 132 -16.22 -7.55 4.07
CA ALA A 132 -16.44 -6.48 3.10
C ALA A 132 -15.28 -5.46 3.07
N GLN A 133 -14.47 -5.39 4.12
CA GLN A 133 -13.31 -4.51 4.20
C GLN A 133 -12.03 -5.14 3.65
N GLN A 134 -12.01 -6.45 3.39
CA GLN A 134 -10.85 -7.14 2.79
C GLN A 134 -10.62 -6.67 1.35
N ALA A 135 -9.36 -6.61 0.93
CA ALA A 135 -8.94 -5.95 -0.32
C ALA A 135 -9.81 -6.28 -1.54
N ARG A 136 -10.03 -7.56 -1.83
CA ARG A 136 -10.81 -7.98 -3.02
C ARG A 136 -12.27 -7.56 -2.95
N ALA A 137 -12.90 -7.68 -1.78
CA ALA A 137 -14.31 -7.32 -1.60
C ALA A 137 -14.50 -5.80 -1.63
N ARG A 138 -13.61 -5.07 -0.94
CA ARG A 138 -13.67 -3.61 -0.82
C ARG A 138 -13.58 -2.90 -2.16
N TRP A 139 -12.76 -3.41 -3.07
CA TRP A 139 -12.49 -2.77 -4.37
C TRP A 139 -13.22 -3.41 -5.55
N ALA A 140 -14.07 -4.41 -5.32
CA ALA A 140 -14.77 -5.15 -6.38
C ALA A 140 -15.64 -4.26 -7.29
N ALA A 141 -16.15 -3.14 -6.77
CA ALA A 141 -17.00 -2.21 -7.51
C ALA A 141 -16.23 -1.16 -8.34
N VAL A 142 -14.90 -1.11 -8.21
CA VAL A 142 -14.07 -0.24 -9.04
C VAL A 142 -14.00 -0.83 -10.44
N ASP A 143 -14.13 0.03 -11.45
CA ASP A 143 -14.01 -0.38 -12.86
C ASP A 143 -12.63 -1.04 -13.11
N PRO A 144 -12.59 -2.31 -13.56
CA PRO A 144 -11.34 -3.03 -13.78
C PRO A 144 -10.51 -2.48 -14.93
N ASP A 145 -11.09 -1.69 -15.83
CA ASP A 145 -10.42 -1.12 -17.00
C ASP A 145 -9.94 0.33 -16.73
N LEU A 146 -10.29 0.90 -15.56
CA LEU A 146 -9.95 2.27 -15.23
C LEU A 146 -8.44 2.47 -15.07
N GLY A 147 -7.88 3.31 -15.94
CA GLY A 147 -6.45 3.60 -15.94
C GLY A 147 -5.59 2.42 -16.39
N ASP A 148 -6.21 1.35 -16.91
CA ASP A 148 -5.54 0.42 -17.80
C ASP A 148 -5.26 1.21 -19.08
N GLU A 149 -4.04 1.73 -19.20
CA GLU A 149 -3.56 2.14 -20.51
C GLU A 149 -3.43 0.83 -21.30
N CYS A 150 -4.51 0.40 -21.95
CA CYS A 150 -4.44 -0.48 -23.11
C CYS A 150 -3.31 0.09 -23.96
N LEU A 151 -2.13 -0.53 -23.86
CA LEU A 151 -1.09 -0.42 -24.86
C LEU A 151 -1.82 -0.80 -26.12
N GLY A 152 -2.25 0.23 -26.87
CA GLY A 152 -3.03 0.02 -28.07
C GLY A 152 -2.30 -1.02 -28.87
N ASP A 153 -3.02 -2.05 -29.32
CA ASP A 153 -2.56 -2.86 -30.43
C ASP A 153 -1.88 -1.90 -31.42
N PRO A 154 -0.60 -2.10 -31.76
CA PRO A 154 -0.03 -1.36 -32.87
C PRO A 154 -0.87 -1.75 -34.09
N LEU A 155 -1.83 -0.88 -34.44
CA LEU A 155 -2.42 -0.84 -35.76
C LEU A 155 -1.31 -0.40 -36.71
N ASP A 156 -0.55 -1.39 -37.21
CA ASP A 156 -0.21 -1.58 -38.63
C ASP A 156 0.69 -2.83 -38.80
#